data_AF-A0A8X8B3R2-F1
#
_entry.id   AF-A0A8X8B3R2-F1
#
_cell.length_a   1.000
_cell.length_b   1.000
_cell.length_c   1.000
_cell.angle_alpha   90.00
_cell.angle_beta   90.00
_cell.angle_gamma   90.00
#
_symmetry.space_group_name_H-M   'P 1'
#
loop_
_entity.id
_entity.type
_entity.pdbx_description
1 polymer ?
#
loop_
_entity_poly.entity_id
_entity_poly.type
_entity_poly.pdbx_seq_one_letter_code
_entity_poly.pdbx_strand_id
1 'polypeptide(L)'
;MLVEYWIHEGIINEGGDRDIAAFNTGYGVISFLFAACLLMPTGTSEFVKMHDVIRQMALWAASNFGEEEEKVIVKTGAGLQQMPEVRNWNAVKRMSLANNEI
;
A
#
# COMPACT_ATOMS: atom_id res chain seq x y z
N MET A 1 11.52 -0.43 5.69
CA MET A 1 10.35 -1.02 6.41
C MET A 1 9.05 -0.34 5.97
N LEU A 2 7.88 -0.98 6.11
CA LEU A 2 6.57 -0.42 5.67
C LEU A 2 6.29 0.98 6.23
N VAL A 3 6.61 1.20 7.52
CA VAL A 3 6.44 2.50 8.19
C VAL A 3 7.28 3.59 7.55
N GLU A 4 8.53 3.29 7.17
CA GLU A 4 9.40 4.25 6.47
C GLU A 4 8.80 4.70 5.14
N TYR A 5 8.19 3.78 4.39
CA TYR A 5 7.50 4.13 3.15
C TYR A 5 6.31 5.07 3.43
N TRP A 6 5.53 4.81 4.48
CA TRP A 6 4.42 5.69 4.85
C TRP A 6 4.88 7.08 5.30
N ILE A 7 6.02 7.18 5.97
CA ILE A 7 6.61 8.46 6.37
C ILE A 7 7.11 9.21 5.14
N HIS A 8 7.86 8.56 4.24
CA HIS A 8 8.36 9.18 3.01
C HIS A 8 7.24 9.58 2.04
N GLU A 9 6.14 8.82 1.98
CA GLU A 9 4.95 9.19 1.21
C GLU A 9 4.10 10.28 1.90
N GLY A 10 4.46 10.71 3.12
CA GLY A 10 3.73 11.71 3.89
C GLY A 10 2.35 11.23 4.37
N ILE A 11 2.10 9.92 4.36
CA ILE A 11 0.89 9.30 4.94
C ILE A 11 0.92 9.50 6.46
N ILE A 12 2.10 9.37 7.06
CA ILE A 12 2.35 9.68 8.46
C ILE A 12 3.24 10.91 8.51
N ASN A 13 2.75 11.99 9.09
CA ASN A 13 3.50 13.23 9.24
C ASN A 13 3.23 13.81 10.63
N GLU A 14 4.14 13.53 11.57
CA GLU A 14 4.14 14.19 12.88
C GLU A 14 5.27 15.23 12.89
N GLY A 15 4.91 16.50 12.90
CA GLY A 15 5.87 17.60 12.76
C GLY A 15 6.74 17.80 14.01
N GLY A 16 8.07 17.80 13.82
CA GLY A 16 9.10 18.08 14.85
C GLY A 16 9.92 16.84 15.24
N ASP A 17 11.20 16.97 15.64
CA ASP A 17 12.19 15.88 15.93
C ASP A 17 11.83 14.50 15.33
N ARG A 18 11.89 14.48 13.99
CA ARG A 18 10.84 14.00 13.06
C ARG A 18 10.75 12.51 12.80
N ASP A 19 11.59 11.70 13.43
CA ASP A 19 11.63 10.27 13.09
C ASP A 19 10.90 9.44 14.15
N ILE A 20 11.23 9.59 15.44
CA ILE A 20 10.75 8.67 16.49
C ILE A 20 9.23 8.72 16.65
N ALA A 21 8.63 9.92 16.65
CA ALA A 21 7.18 10.09 16.80
C ALA A 21 6.42 9.48 15.60
N ALA A 22 6.87 9.77 14.38
CA ALA A 22 6.30 9.23 13.16
C ALA A 22 6.42 7.69 13.10
N PHE A 23 7.55 7.13 13.54
CA PHE A 23 7.72 5.68 13.67
C PHE A 23 6.75 5.08 14.68
N ASN A 24 6.63 5.65 15.89
CA ASN A 24 5.71 5.18 16.92
C ASN A 24 4.25 5.18 16.42
N THR A 25 3.84 6.24 15.73
CA THR A 25 2.52 6.32 15.10
C THR A 25 2.35 5.25 14.02
N GLY A 26 3.36 5.02 13.18
CA GLY A 26 3.32 3.95 12.19
C GLY A 26 3.19 2.56 12.79
N TYR A 27 3.93 2.27 13.86
CA TYR A 27 3.78 1.00 14.58
C TYR A 27 2.41 0.87 15.25
N GLY A 28 1.87 1.97 15.81
CA GLY A 28 0.51 2.01 16.35
C GLY A 28 -0.55 1.68 15.30
N VAL A 29 -0.43 2.23 14.09
CA VAL A 29 -1.31 1.91 12.96
C VAL A 29 -1.19 0.43 12.57
N ILE A 30 0.03 -0.12 12.49
CA ILE A 30 0.22 -1.55 12.20
C ILE A 30 -0.44 -2.42 13.28
N SER A 31 -0.23 -2.11 14.56
CA SER A 31 -0.85 -2.85 15.68
C SER A 31 -2.38 -2.79 15.61
N PHE A 32 -2.95 -1.63 15.27
CA PHE A 32 -4.39 -1.48 15.08
C PHE A 32 -4.92 -2.33 13.92
N LEU A 33 -4.27 -2.28 12.76
CA LEU A 33 -4.66 -3.07 11.59
C LEU A 33 -4.56 -4.58 11.86
N PHE A 34 -3.58 -5.00 12.66
CA PHE A 34 -3.45 -6.38 13.12
C PHE A 34 -4.60 -6.78 14.05
N ALA A 35 -4.93 -5.93 15.04
CA ALA A 35 -6.05 -6.16 15.95
C ALA A 35 -7.41 -6.19 15.22
N ALA A 36 -7.54 -5.44 14.12
CA ALA A 36 -8.71 -5.45 13.25
C ALA A 36 -8.73 -6.61 12.23
N CYS A 37 -7.76 -7.54 12.29
CA CYS A 37 -7.60 -8.66 11.35
C CYS A 37 -7.43 -8.24 9.87
N LEU A 38 -6.97 -7.01 9.62
CA LEU A 38 -6.70 -6.50 8.27
C LEU A 38 -5.29 -6.84 7.81
N LEU A 39 -4.36 -7.02 8.76
CA LEU A 39 -3.02 -7.56 8.53
C LEU A 39 -2.84 -8.89 9.23
N MET A 40 -2.05 -9.75 8.61
CA MET A 40 -1.66 -11.06 9.12
C MET A 40 -0.14 -11.10 9.35
N PRO A 41 0.32 -11.82 10.38
CA PRO A 41 1.73 -12.05 10.59
C PRO A 41 2.26 -12.95 9.49
N THR A 42 3.56 -12.87 9.22
CA THR A 42 4.24 -13.88 8.42
C THR A 42 5.06 -14.80 9.31
N GLY A 43 5.78 -15.76 8.71
CA GLY A 43 6.71 -16.61 9.46
C GLY A 43 7.86 -15.83 10.13
N THR A 44 8.06 -14.56 9.77
CA THR A 44 8.98 -13.65 10.45
C THR A 44 8.23 -12.43 10.98
N SER A 45 8.70 -11.86 12.09
CA SER A 45 8.13 -10.65 12.69
C SER A 45 8.38 -9.38 11.90
N GLU A 46 9.23 -9.45 10.86
CA GLU A 46 9.64 -8.31 10.05
C GLU A 46 8.67 -7.99 8.90
N PHE A 47 7.83 -8.95 8.51
CA PHE A 47 6.87 -8.78 7.43
C PHE A 47 5.43 -9.00 7.89
N VAL A 48 4.54 -8.23 7.28
CA VAL A 48 3.09 -8.36 7.38
C VAL A 48 2.50 -8.63 6.00
N LYS A 49 1.36 -9.32 5.94
CA LYS A 49 0.61 -9.55 4.71
C LYS A 49 -0.84 -9.15 4.89
N MET A 50 -1.49 -8.72 3.81
CA MET A 50 -2.96 -8.64 3.77
C MET A 50 -3.48 -9.93 3.16
N HIS A 51 -4.63 -10.40 3.63
CA HIS A 51 -5.36 -11.47 2.96
C HIS A 51 -5.83 -10.98 1.58
N ASP A 52 -5.89 -11.85 0.57
CA ASP A 52 -6.20 -11.44 -0.80
C ASP A 52 -7.56 -10.74 -0.93
N VAL A 53 -8.57 -11.21 -0.18
CA VAL A 53 -9.90 -10.56 -0.11
C VAL A 53 -9.81 -9.14 0.47
N ILE A 54 -9.07 -8.94 1.56
CA ILE A 54 -8.91 -7.62 2.18
C ILE A 54 -8.15 -6.68 1.25
N ARG A 55 -7.12 -7.18 0.57
CA ARG A 55 -6.38 -6.46 -0.45
C ARG A 55 -7.29 -6.03 -1.61
N GLN A 56 -8.17 -6.91 -2.09
CA GLN A 56 -9.14 -6.57 -3.14
C GLN A 56 -10.12 -5.49 -2.68
N MET A 57 -10.63 -5.59 -1.44
CA MET A 57 -11.52 -4.58 -0.86
C MET A 57 -10.82 -3.21 -0.70
N ALA A 58 -9.54 -3.20 -0.29
CA ALA A 58 -8.76 -1.98 -0.18
C ALA A 58 -8.55 -1.31 -1.55
N LEU A 59 -8.25 -2.09 -2.59
CA LEU A 59 -8.12 -1.58 -3.95
C LEU A 59 -9.45 -1.03 -4.47
N TRP A 60 -10.56 -1.74 -4.21
CA TRP A 60 -11.91 -1.29 -4.57
C TRP A 60 -12.29 0.02 -3.89
N ALA A 61 -12.00 0.17 -2.59
CA ALA A 61 -12.22 1.43 -1.90
C ALA A 61 -11.31 2.56 -2.44
N ALA A 62 -10.05 2.25 -2.75
CA ALA A 62 -9.09 3.23 -3.28
C ALA A 62 -9.45 3.73 -4.69
N SER A 63 -10.14 2.92 -5.48
CA SER A 63 -10.67 3.27 -6.80
C SER A 63 -12.07 3.90 -6.76
N ASN A 64 -12.46 4.51 -5.64
CA ASN A 64 -13.80 5.06 -5.43
C ASN A 64 -14.90 4.02 -5.73
N PHE A 65 -14.80 2.86 -5.09
CA PHE A 65 -15.72 1.74 -5.27
C PHE A 65 -15.83 1.25 -6.72
N GLY A 66 -14.73 1.34 -7.48
CA GLY A 66 -14.65 0.90 -8.87
C GLY A 66 -15.05 1.95 -9.90
N GLU A 67 -15.47 3.15 -9.49
CA GLU A 67 -15.78 4.23 -10.44
C GLU A 67 -14.50 4.82 -11.08
N GLU A 68 -13.37 4.71 -10.39
CA GLU A 68 -12.08 5.29 -10.79
C GLU A 68 -10.97 4.22 -10.82
N GLU A 69 -11.18 3.11 -11.54
CA GLU A 69 -10.24 1.96 -11.56
C GLU A 69 -8.80 2.33 -11.97
N GLU A 70 -8.62 3.31 -12.87
CA GLU A 70 -7.29 3.74 -13.33
C GLU A 70 -6.58 4.69 -12.36
N LYS A 71 -7.25 5.16 -11.29
CA LYS A 71 -6.65 6.05 -10.30
C LYS A 71 -5.56 5.36 -9.48
N VAL A 72 -5.74 4.06 -9.21
CA VAL A 72 -4.82 3.24 -8.43
C VAL A 72 -4.56 1.93 -9.16
N ILE A 73 -3.34 1.79 -9.71
CA ILE A 73 -2.95 0.61 -10.48
C ILE A 73 -1.95 -0.20 -9.68
N VAL A 74 -2.34 -1.39 -9.22
CA VAL A 74 -1.44 -2.29 -8.48
C VAL A 74 -1.38 -3.65 -9.17
N LYS A 75 -0.23 -3.95 -9.77
CA LYS A 75 0.07 -5.22 -10.44
C LYS A 75 1.40 -5.74 -9.91
N THR A 76 1.39 -6.42 -8.77
CA THR A 76 2.61 -6.96 -8.15
C THR A 76 2.79 -8.43 -8.53
N GLY A 77 3.98 -8.84 -8.98
CA GLY A 77 4.25 -10.26 -9.26
C GLY A 77 3.42 -10.85 -10.39
N ALA A 78 2.94 -10.03 -11.31
CA ALA A 78 1.99 -10.42 -12.35
C ALA A 78 2.67 -10.99 -13.61
N GLY A 79 4.00 -11.05 -13.64
CA GLY A 79 4.76 -11.52 -14.80
C GLY A 79 4.66 -10.55 -16.00
N LEU A 80 4.46 -9.26 -15.73
CA LEU A 80 4.41 -8.25 -16.79
C LEU A 80 5.80 -8.10 -17.41
N GLN A 81 5.88 -8.12 -18.75
CA GLN A 81 7.10 -7.83 -19.53
C GLN A 81 7.03 -6.47 -20.25
N GLN A 82 5.90 -5.78 -20.10
CA GLN A 82 5.66 -4.46 -20.67
C GLN A 82 4.75 -3.67 -19.73
N MET A 83 4.75 -2.34 -19.87
CA MET A 83 3.84 -1.47 -19.14
C MET A 83 2.38 -1.89 -19.38
N PRO A 84 1.54 -1.89 -18.32
CA PRO A 84 0.11 -2.16 -18.49
C PRO A 84 -0.52 -1.08 -19.36
N GLU A 85 -1.55 -1.46 -20.12
CA GLU A 85 -2.35 -0.50 -20.86
C GLU A 85 -3.13 0.38 -19.89
N VAL A 86 -2.98 1.69 -20.05
CA VAL A 86 -3.68 2.72 -19.26
C VAL A 86 -4.36 3.66 -20.25
N ARG A 87 -5.68 3.86 -20.13
CA ARG A 87 -6.43 4.71 -21.05
C ARG A 87 -6.10 6.19 -20.83
N ASN A 88 -6.02 6.60 -19.57
CA ASN A 88 -5.70 7.97 -19.22
C ASN A 88 -4.60 8.06 -18.16
N TRP A 89 -3.35 8.25 -18.60
CA TRP A 89 -2.21 8.45 -17.71
C TRP A 89 -2.37 9.66 -16.75
N ASN A 90 -3.15 10.68 -17.13
CA ASN A 90 -3.41 11.83 -16.25
C ASN A 90 -4.36 11.49 -15.09
N ALA A 91 -5.12 10.40 -15.19
CA ALA A 91 -6.02 9.96 -14.12
C ALA A 91 -5.29 9.13 -13.04
N VAL A 92 -4.12 8.57 -13.36
CA VAL A 92 -3.35 7.71 -12.46
C VAL A 92 -2.77 8.56 -11.32
N LYS A 93 -3.16 8.25 -10.08
CA LYS A 93 -2.59 8.89 -8.88
C LYS A 93 -1.53 8.04 -8.20
N ARG A 94 -1.69 6.71 -8.24
CA ARG A 94 -0.75 5.77 -7.63
C ARG A 94 -0.58 4.54 -8.53
N MET A 95 0.65 4.10 -8.72
CA MET A 95 0.98 2.91 -9.47
C MET A 95 2.04 2.08 -8.74
N SER A 96 1.83 0.78 -8.64
CA SER A 96 2.83 -0.19 -8.18
C SER A 96 2.88 -1.38 -9.13
N LEU A 97 4.05 -1.57 -9.75
CA LEU A 97 4.36 -2.68 -10.65
C LEU A 97 5.50 -3.55 -10.08
N ALA A 98 5.63 -3.60 -8.75
CA ALA A 98 6.73 -4.31 -8.09
C ALA A 98 6.77 -5.80 -8.47
N ASN A 99 7.97 -6.38 -8.48
CA ASN A 99 8.21 -7.80 -8.77
C ASN A 99 7.68 -8.26 -10.16
N ASN A 100 7.77 -7.41 -11.19
CA ASN A 100 7.56 -7.81 -12.59
C ASN A 100 8.87 -7.74 -13.39
N GLU A 101 8.82 -8.15 -14.65
CA GLU A 101 9.94 -8.17 -15.62
C GLU A 101 9.82 -7.03 -16.65
N ILE A 102 9.39 -5.84 -16.21
CA ILE A 102 9.21 -4.63 -17.04
C ILE A 102 10.47 -3.77 -17.01
#